data_AF-A0A1R4ABJ5-F1
#
_entry.id   AF-A0A1R4ABJ5-F1
#
_cell.length_a   1.000
_cell.length_b   1.000
_cell.length_c   1.000
_cell.angle_alpha   90.00
_cell.angle_beta   90.00
_cell.angle_gamma   90.00
#
_symmetry.space_group_name_H-M   'P 1'
#
loop_
_entity.id
_entity.type
_entity.pdbx_description
1 polymer ?
#
loop_
_entity_poly.entity_id
_entity_poly.type
_entity_poly.pdbx_seq_one_letter_code
_entity_poly.pdbx_strand_id
1 'polypeptide(L)'
;MNYSLLLLSIILVCVARTNRFEHKIFCSNGNLFKRSHRFGFLPTASIIRHFLNAIYDANVEQYIKDLNILLESRKEGIRFLMAMKLDETFSKPSSVDGDFTPLHSNKACLPECFSPDPNESELLIHLLVERVHYRDYQGKGEGLERVTIGVLDFRAPDGFIFLPPWMFSSLNIKERDIVRVHKTRLSDAISVRLRPTSGSIFSVEDQKSFLEKRLKYYSNLTKNTTISILDQNSNNVFNFKVVNIATENKENVEAASIQDVDVAVDLLPVQFNSV
;
A
#
# COMPACT_ATOMS: atom_id res chain seq x y z
N MET A 1 16.85 8.02 28.50
CA MET A 1 15.41 7.69 28.51
C MET A 1 14.62 8.87 29.05
N ASN A 2 13.44 9.13 28.46
CA ASN A 2 12.33 9.93 28.99
C ASN A 2 12.25 11.45 28.75
N TYR A 3 13.05 12.11 27.90
CA TYR A 3 12.77 13.53 27.60
C TYR A 3 11.48 13.74 26.77
N SER A 4 11.17 12.83 25.84
CA SER A 4 9.95 12.90 25.02
C SER A 4 8.68 12.64 25.85
N LEU A 5 8.70 11.62 26.70
CA LEU A 5 7.59 11.31 27.62
C LEU A 5 7.38 12.41 28.67
N LEU A 6 8.44 13.06 29.15
CA LEU A 6 8.34 14.20 30.05
C LEU A 6 7.79 15.44 29.34
N LEU A 7 8.21 15.71 28.09
CA LEU A 7 7.66 16.81 27.30
C LEU A 7 6.16 16.62 27.07
N LEU A 8 5.75 15.40 26.71
CA LEU A 8 4.35 15.04 26.47
C LEU A 8 3.49 15.12 27.73
N SER A 9 4.00 14.68 28.88
CA SER A 9 3.25 14.80 30.15
C SER A 9 3.12 16.26 30.59
N ILE A 10 4.15 17.10 30.38
CA ILE A 10 4.10 18.54 30.63
C ILE A 10 3.06 19.22 29.71
N ILE A 11 3.00 18.84 28.43
CA ILE A 11 2.00 19.34 27.49
C ILE A 11 0.57 18.96 27.95
N LEU A 12 0.36 17.73 28.43
CA LEU A 12 -0.94 17.25 28.91
C LEU A 12 -1.44 18.01 30.16
N VAL A 13 -0.55 18.27 31.12
CA VAL A 13 -0.89 19.02 32.35
C VAL A 13 -1.27 20.48 32.02
N CYS A 14 -0.63 21.10 31.03
CA CYS A 14 -0.95 22.45 30.59
C CYS A 14 -2.32 22.54 29.89
N VAL A 15 -2.66 21.58 29.02
CA VAL A 15 -3.95 21.53 28.31
C VAL A 15 -5.14 21.37 29.27
N ALA A 16 -4.97 20.59 30.35
CA ALA A 16 -6.06 20.34 31.30
C ALA A 16 -6.35 21.51 32.25
N ARG A 17 -5.39 22.42 32.49
CA ARG A 17 -5.54 23.45 33.53
C ARG A 17 -5.93 24.83 33.02
N THR A 18 -5.56 25.20 31.81
CA THR A 18 -5.86 26.51 31.24
C THR A 18 -5.79 26.43 29.72
N ASN A 19 -6.75 27.00 28.99
CA ASN A 19 -6.69 27.22 27.53
C ASN A 19 -5.57 28.22 27.13
N ARG A 20 -4.33 28.00 27.57
CA ARG A 20 -3.12 28.74 27.23
C ARG A 20 -1.96 27.75 27.11
N PHE A 21 -1.35 27.71 25.93
CA PHE A 21 -0.08 27.02 25.73
C PHE A 21 1.06 27.88 26.26
N GLU A 22 1.72 27.44 27.34
CA GLU A 22 3.03 27.96 27.74
C GLU A 22 4.05 26.82 27.65
N HIS A 23 5.04 26.95 26.76
CA HIS A 23 6.21 26.08 26.81
C HIS A 23 7.28 26.72 27.70
N LYS A 24 7.74 25.99 28.73
CA LYS A 24 9.01 26.27 29.43
C LYS A 24 10.05 25.27 28.96
N ILE A 25 11.03 25.74 28.21
CA ILE A 25 12.21 24.95 27.85
C ILE A 25 13.17 25.01 29.04
N PHE A 26 13.44 23.87 29.67
CA PHE A 26 14.49 23.76 30.68
C PHE A 26 15.78 23.29 29.99
N CYS A 27 16.74 24.21 29.82
CA CYS A 27 18.12 23.83 29.52
C CYS A 27 18.82 23.45 30.82
N SER A 28 19.69 22.43 30.77
CA SER A 28 20.41 21.88 31.94
C SER A 28 21.41 22.84 32.59
N ASN A 29 21.56 24.07 32.10
CA ASN A 29 22.48 25.07 32.63
C ASN A 29 21.74 26.37 32.99
N GLY A 30 20.98 26.34 34.10
CA GLY A 30 20.75 27.46 35.02
C GLY A 30 20.03 28.75 34.55
N ASN A 31 19.88 29.03 33.25
CA ASN A 31 19.36 30.31 32.77
C ASN A 31 17.98 30.17 32.12
N LEU A 32 16.98 30.79 32.76
CA LEU A 32 15.56 30.72 32.39
C LEU A 32 15.24 31.74 31.28
N PHE A 33 15.23 31.32 30.01
CA PHE A 33 14.68 32.15 28.93
C PHE A 33 13.16 31.97 28.84
N LYS A 34 12.40 32.92 29.42
CA LYS A 34 10.95 33.03 29.16
C LYS A 34 10.72 33.69 27.81
N ARG A 35 10.40 32.92 26.78
CA ARG A 35 9.84 33.44 25.53
C ARG A 35 8.41 32.95 25.38
N SER A 36 7.45 33.79 25.80
CA SER A 36 6.02 33.56 25.59
C SER A 36 5.67 33.99 24.17
N HIS A 37 5.52 33.04 23.25
CA HIS A 37 4.80 33.29 22.01
C HIS A 37 3.31 33.05 22.26
N ARG A 38 2.48 34.08 22.06
CA ARG A 38 1.03 33.91 21.94
C ARG A 38 0.79 33.14 20.65
N PHE A 39 0.58 31.83 20.73
CA PHE A 39 -0.08 31.14 19.64
C PHE A 39 -1.51 31.63 19.60
N GLY A 40 -1.89 32.26 18.49
CA GLY A 40 -3.29 32.51 18.18
C GLY A 40 -4.08 31.21 18.30
N PHE A 41 -5.35 31.33 18.68
CA PHE A 41 -6.32 30.25 18.93
C PHE A 41 -6.12 29.06 17.98
N LEU A 42 -5.32 28.06 18.37
CA LEU A 42 -5.25 26.78 17.67
C LEU A 42 -6.48 25.98 18.12
N PRO A 43 -7.26 25.40 17.21
CA PRO A 43 -8.42 24.61 17.59
C PRO A 43 -7.95 23.40 18.41
N THR A 44 -8.13 23.47 19.73
CA THR A 44 -7.70 22.47 20.72
C THR A 44 -8.19 21.06 20.37
N ALA A 45 -9.35 20.96 19.73
CA ALA A 45 -9.91 19.72 19.23
C ALA A 45 -9.02 19.01 18.19
N SER A 46 -8.29 19.75 17.33
CA SER A 46 -7.41 19.15 16.31
C SER A 46 -6.19 18.51 16.96
N ILE A 47 -5.57 19.19 17.92
CA ILE A 47 -4.41 18.67 18.66
C ILE A 47 -4.80 17.44 19.48
N ILE A 48 -5.93 17.51 20.19
CA ILE A 48 -6.46 16.37 20.96
C ILE A 48 -6.73 15.18 20.03
N ARG A 49 -7.36 15.41 18.87
CA ARG A 49 -7.62 14.34 17.89
C ARG A 49 -6.34 13.72 17.36
N HIS A 50 -5.36 14.52 16.96
CA HIS A 50 -4.06 14.00 16.49
C HIS A 50 -3.38 13.16 17.58
N PHE A 51 -3.42 13.61 18.82
CA PHE A 51 -2.83 12.89 19.94
C PHE A 51 -3.54 11.56 20.22
N LEU A 52 -4.88 11.54 20.22
CA LEU A 52 -5.66 10.32 20.40
C LEU A 52 -5.43 9.32 19.26
N ASN A 53 -5.37 9.80 18.01
CA ASN A 53 -5.02 8.96 16.86
C ASN A 53 -3.61 8.38 17.01
N ALA A 54 -2.63 9.16 17.44
CA ALA A 54 -1.26 8.68 17.65
C ALA A 54 -1.18 7.60 18.75
N ILE A 55 -1.95 7.73 19.84
CA ILE A 55 -2.05 6.68 20.87
C ILE A 55 -2.69 5.42 20.29
N TYR A 56 -3.78 5.58 19.56
CA TYR A 56 -4.48 4.46 18.93
C TYR A 56 -3.57 3.71 17.96
N ASP A 57 -2.89 4.43 17.08
CA ASP A 57 -1.94 3.89 16.12
C ASP A 57 -0.81 3.12 16.82
N ALA A 58 -0.22 3.69 17.88
CA ALA A 58 0.83 3.03 18.65
C ALA A 58 0.36 1.72 19.31
N ASN A 59 -0.87 1.70 19.84
CA ASN A 59 -1.45 0.50 20.43
C ASN A 59 -1.72 -0.59 19.37
N VAL A 60 -2.22 -0.19 18.19
CA VAL A 60 -2.45 -1.11 17.07
C VAL A 60 -1.12 -1.67 16.55
N GLU A 61 -0.11 -0.83 16.37
CA GLU A 61 1.23 -1.26 15.96
C GLU A 61 1.83 -2.26 16.95
N GLN A 62 1.71 -2.02 18.26
CA GLN A 62 2.17 -2.97 19.28
C GLN A 62 1.40 -4.29 19.21
N TYR A 63 0.07 -4.24 19.08
CA TYR A 63 -0.76 -5.43 18.97
C TYR A 63 -0.41 -6.27 17.73
N ILE A 64 -0.17 -5.63 16.57
CA ILE A 64 0.27 -6.30 15.35
C ILE A 64 1.62 -6.99 15.56
N LYS A 65 2.58 -6.33 16.24
CA LYS A 65 3.87 -6.93 16.55
C LYS A 65 3.73 -8.19 17.41
N ASP A 66 2.95 -8.11 18.48
CA ASP A 66 2.71 -9.24 19.38
C ASP A 66 2.02 -10.41 18.64
N LEU A 67 1.02 -10.11 17.80
CA LEU A 67 0.37 -11.12 16.96
C LEU A 67 1.34 -11.78 15.98
N ASN A 68 2.19 -11.01 15.30
CA ASN A 68 3.14 -11.55 14.35
C ASN A 68 4.17 -12.47 15.00
N ILE A 69 4.64 -12.13 16.21
CA ILE A 69 5.52 -13.00 17.01
C ILE A 69 4.83 -14.34 17.31
N LEU A 70 3.54 -14.30 17.70
CA LEU A 70 2.77 -15.52 17.96
C LEU A 70 2.60 -16.37 16.69
N LEU A 71 2.27 -15.76 15.55
CA LEU A 71 2.09 -16.48 14.27
C LEU A 71 3.39 -17.07 13.75
N GLU A 72 4.51 -16.39 13.96
CA GLU A 72 5.84 -16.88 13.63
C GLU A 72 6.20 -18.11 14.46
N SER A 73 5.91 -18.11 15.76
CA SER A 73 6.10 -19.29 16.62
C SER A 73 5.33 -20.52 16.13
N ARG A 74 4.21 -20.31 15.42
CA ARG A 74 3.35 -21.36 14.86
C ARG A 74 3.68 -21.73 13.42
N LYS A 75 4.63 -21.04 12.77
CA LYS A 75 5.02 -21.23 11.36
C LYS A 75 3.84 -21.11 10.38
N GLU A 76 2.86 -20.26 10.67
CA GLU A 76 1.65 -20.13 9.85
C GLU A 76 1.88 -19.40 8.52
N GLY A 77 3.07 -18.81 8.29
CA GLY A 77 3.40 -18.11 7.03
C GLY A 77 2.55 -16.86 6.74
N ILE A 78 1.75 -16.44 7.72
CA ILE A 78 0.87 -15.27 7.68
C ILE A 78 1.50 -14.15 8.52
N ARG A 79 1.33 -12.91 8.08
CA ARG A 79 1.67 -11.69 8.82
C ARG A 79 0.56 -10.68 8.70
N PHE A 80 0.31 -9.92 9.76
CA PHE A 80 -0.52 -8.73 9.73
C PHE A 80 0.38 -7.51 9.58
N LEU A 81 0.05 -6.61 8.66
CA LEU A 81 0.81 -5.40 8.41
C LEU A 81 -0.12 -4.20 8.30
N MET A 82 0.37 -3.04 8.70
CA MET A 82 -0.31 -1.77 8.53
C MET A 82 -0.03 -1.23 7.11
N ALA A 83 -1.09 -0.94 6.35
CA ALA A 83 -0.98 -0.51 4.96
C ALA A 83 -0.70 1.00 4.85
N MET A 84 0.34 1.35 4.10
CA MET A 84 0.74 2.72 3.75
C MET A 84 0.76 2.88 2.23
N LYS A 85 0.57 4.08 1.70
CA LYS A 85 0.70 4.32 0.25
C LYS A 85 2.17 4.43 -0.14
N LEU A 86 2.52 3.84 -1.28
CA LEU A 86 3.76 4.20 -1.96
C LEU A 86 3.70 5.67 -2.39
N ASP A 87 4.82 6.35 -2.21
CA ASP A 87 5.07 7.69 -2.70
C ASP A 87 6.35 7.73 -3.54
N GLU A 88 6.72 8.92 -4.00
CA GLU A 88 7.88 9.14 -4.87
C GLU A 88 9.21 8.78 -4.21
N THR A 89 9.30 8.67 -2.88
CA THR A 89 10.54 8.30 -2.17
C THR A 89 10.96 6.85 -2.44
N PHE A 90 10.01 6.02 -2.89
CA PHE A 90 10.28 4.64 -3.28
C PHE A 90 10.80 4.52 -4.71
N SER A 91 10.65 5.56 -5.52
CA SER A 91 11.26 5.65 -6.85
C SER A 91 12.78 5.81 -6.68
N LYS A 92 13.57 4.93 -7.30
CA LYS A 92 15.03 5.11 -7.30
C LYS A 92 15.38 6.42 -8.03
N PRO A 93 16.31 7.24 -7.51
CA PRO A 93 16.85 8.36 -8.27
C PRO A 93 17.60 7.75 -9.47
N SER A 94 17.05 7.89 -10.68
CA SER A 94 17.64 7.35 -11.91
C SER A 94 17.64 5.82 -11.97
N SER A 95 16.52 5.18 -12.34
CA SER A 95 16.52 3.75 -12.61
C SER A 95 17.35 3.42 -13.85
N VAL A 96 18.17 2.38 -13.75
CA VAL A 96 18.92 1.73 -14.85
C VAL A 96 17.98 1.25 -15.97
N ASP A 97 16.69 1.04 -15.64
CA ASP A 97 15.57 0.92 -16.57
C ASP A 97 14.68 2.16 -16.44
N GLY A 98 14.84 3.16 -17.31
CA GLY A 98 14.11 4.43 -17.27
C GLY A 98 12.58 4.31 -17.31
N ASP A 99 12.08 3.13 -17.66
CA ASP A 99 10.66 2.87 -17.95
C ASP A 99 9.81 2.45 -16.72
N PHE A 100 10.40 2.11 -15.58
CA PHE A 100 9.67 1.58 -14.42
C PHE A 100 9.21 2.66 -13.43
N THR A 101 7.92 2.63 -13.06
CA THR A 101 7.34 3.55 -12.05
C THR A 101 6.60 2.75 -10.98
N PRO A 102 7.09 2.70 -9.72
CA PRO A 102 6.51 1.87 -8.66
C PRO A 102 5.02 2.14 -8.41
N LEU A 103 4.59 3.41 -8.46
CA LEU A 103 3.21 3.83 -8.21
C LEU A 103 2.19 3.23 -9.19
N HIS A 104 2.64 2.90 -10.41
CA HIS A 104 1.81 2.35 -11.49
C HIS A 104 2.15 0.87 -11.78
N SER A 105 2.67 0.16 -10.78
CA SER A 105 2.96 -1.27 -10.83
C SER A 105 2.08 -2.05 -9.85
N ASN A 106 2.21 -3.38 -9.81
CA ASN A 106 1.64 -4.20 -8.72
C ASN A 106 2.67 -4.56 -7.62
N LYS A 107 3.81 -3.88 -7.58
CA LYS A 107 4.91 -4.20 -6.66
C LYS A 107 4.78 -3.38 -5.37
N ALA A 108 4.90 -4.05 -4.23
CA ALA A 108 4.83 -3.45 -2.91
C ALA A 108 6.18 -3.50 -2.19
N CYS A 109 6.44 -2.51 -1.34
CA CYS A 109 7.60 -2.53 -0.44
C CYS A 109 7.20 -3.21 0.88
N LEU A 110 8.01 -4.17 1.32
CA LEU A 110 7.77 -5.05 2.46
C LEU A 110 8.87 -4.91 3.52
N PRO A 111 8.66 -5.44 4.74
CA PRO A 111 9.72 -5.54 5.72
C PRO A 111 10.76 -6.61 5.38
N GLU A 112 11.97 -6.48 5.91
CA GLU A 112 13.09 -7.41 5.70
C GLU A 112 12.76 -8.86 6.10
N CYS A 113 11.81 -9.08 7.01
CA CYS A 113 11.37 -10.43 7.37
C CYS A 113 10.66 -11.21 6.24
N PHE A 114 10.33 -10.55 5.12
CA PHE A 114 9.83 -11.19 3.90
C PHE A 114 10.94 -11.51 2.89
N SER A 115 12.17 -11.03 3.13
CA SER A 115 13.32 -11.26 2.28
C SER A 115 13.56 -12.77 2.15
N PRO A 116 13.71 -13.31 0.93
CA PRO A 116 13.98 -14.73 0.74
C PRO A 116 15.33 -15.10 1.35
N ASP A 117 15.44 -16.33 1.87
CA ASP A 117 16.75 -16.87 2.25
C ASP A 117 17.59 -16.98 0.97
N PRO A 118 18.82 -16.44 0.91
CA PRO A 118 19.68 -16.56 -0.26
C PRO A 118 19.99 -18.02 -0.66
N ASN A 119 19.76 -18.99 0.23
CA ASN A 119 19.95 -20.42 -0.03
C ASN A 119 18.67 -21.13 -0.49
N GLU A 120 17.50 -20.50 -0.36
CA GLU A 120 16.26 -21.02 -0.95
C GLU A 120 16.21 -20.60 -2.42
N SER A 121 16.07 -21.56 -3.34
CA SER A 121 15.94 -21.27 -4.76
C SER A 121 14.83 -20.25 -4.99
N GLU A 122 15.13 -19.19 -5.75
CA GLU A 122 14.25 -18.07 -6.12
C GLU A 122 12.93 -18.54 -6.74
N LEU A 123 12.02 -19.07 -5.92
CA LEU A 123 10.64 -19.17 -6.33
C LEU A 123 10.11 -17.75 -6.31
N LEU A 124 9.53 -17.30 -7.42
CA LEU A 124 8.80 -16.04 -7.49
C LEU A 124 7.74 -16.04 -6.40
N ILE A 125 8.02 -15.35 -5.29
CA ILE A 125 7.09 -15.26 -4.16
C ILE A 125 6.02 -14.26 -4.55
N HIS A 126 4.88 -14.74 -5.02
CA HIS A 126 3.67 -13.94 -5.03
C HIS A 126 3.13 -13.84 -3.60
N LEU A 127 2.62 -12.65 -3.26
CA LEU A 127 1.98 -12.42 -1.98
C LEU A 127 0.50 -12.11 -2.22
N LEU A 128 -0.34 -12.63 -1.33
CA LEU A 128 -1.75 -12.30 -1.27
C LEU A 128 -1.98 -11.34 -0.11
N VAL A 129 -2.56 -10.19 -0.41
CA VAL A 129 -2.95 -9.14 0.54
C VAL A 129 -4.45 -9.16 0.69
N GLU A 130 -4.93 -9.50 1.88
CA GLU A 130 -6.35 -9.56 2.22
C GLU A 130 -6.71 -8.42 3.16
N ARG A 131 -7.83 -7.74 2.92
CA ARG A 131 -8.34 -6.73 3.86
C ARG A 131 -8.79 -7.40 5.14
N VAL A 132 -8.57 -6.75 6.28
CA VAL A 132 -9.03 -7.25 7.58
C VAL A 132 -10.22 -6.43 8.05
N HIS A 133 -11.33 -7.11 8.33
CA HIS A 133 -12.51 -6.48 8.93
C HIS A 133 -12.32 -6.36 10.43
N TYR A 134 -11.90 -5.18 10.91
CA TYR A 134 -11.86 -4.89 12.34
C TYR A 134 -13.26 -4.47 12.83
N ARG A 135 -13.67 -4.95 14.02
CA ARG A 135 -15.03 -4.79 14.58
C ARG A 135 -15.56 -3.35 14.44
N ASP A 136 -16.86 -3.27 14.12
CA ASP A 136 -17.72 -2.09 14.01
C ASP A 136 -17.54 -1.13 12.82
N TYR A 137 -16.49 -1.26 12.00
CA TYR A 137 -16.52 -0.65 10.66
C TYR A 137 -17.34 -1.53 9.71
N GLN A 138 -18.67 -1.42 9.80
CA GLN A 138 -19.60 -1.89 8.76
C GLN A 138 -19.53 -1.00 7.51
N GLY A 139 -18.32 -0.82 6.97
CA GLY A 139 -18.21 -0.51 5.57
C GLY A 139 -18.68 -1.74 4.81
N LYS A 140 -19.98 -1.85 4.52
CA LYS A 140 -20.52 -2.64 3.39
C LYS A 140 -19.97 -2.03 2.09
N GLY A 141 -18.66 -1.98 1.95
CA GLY A 141 -17.97 -1.34 0.84
C GLY A 141 -17.82 -2.34 -0.29
N GLU A 142 -18.15 -1.90 -1.50
CA GLU A 142 -17.93 -2.56 -2.79
C GLU A 142 -16.42 -2.64 -3.13
N GLY A 143 -15.61 -3.21 -2.23
CA GLY A 143 -14.19 -3.46 -2.43
C GLY A 143 -13.89 -4.95 -2.50
N LEU A 144 -12.79 -5.31 -3.15
CA LEU A 144 -12.29 -6.68 -3.17
C LEU A 144 -11.83 -7.11 -1.79
N GLU A 145 -12.02 -8.39 -1.46
CA GLU A 145 -11.50 -8.95 -0.21
C GLU A 145 -9.97 -9.08 -0.23
N ARG A 146 -9.39 -9.27 -1.43
CA ARG A 146 -7.96 -9.52 -1.59
C ARG A 146 -7.43 -9.17 -2.97
N VAL A 147 -6.13 -8.92 -3.02
CA VAL A 147 -5.35 -8.67 -4.23
C VAL A 147 -4.01 -9.38 -4.13
N THR A 148 -3.48 -9.80 -5.27
CA THR A 148 -2.12 -10.33 -5.39
C THR A 148 -1.15 -9.20 -5.70
N ILE A 149 0.05 -9.29 -5.14
CA ILE A 149 1.10 -8.29 -5.30
C ILE A 149 2.42 -8.96 -5.66
N GLY A 150 3.31 -8.19 -6.29
CA GLY A 150 4.73 -8.52 -6.40
C GLY A 150 5.55 -7.83 -5.32
N VAL A 151 6.80 -8.23 -5.20
CA VAL A 151 7.77 -7.57 -4.34
C VAL A 151 8.49 -6.46 -5.13
N LEU A 152 8.53 -5.26 -4.54
CA LEU A 152 9.37 -4.16 -5.03
C LEU A 152 10.76 -4.24 -4.41
N ASP A 153 10.83 -4.18 -3.08
CA ASP A 153 12.02 -4.31 -2.24
C ASP A 153 11.59 -4.48 -0.77
N PHE A 154 12.59 -4.54 0.12
CA PHE A 154 12.40 -4.85 1.54
C PHE A 154 12.68 -3.68 2.49
N ARG A 155 12.54 -2.43 2.03
CA ARG A 155 12.87 -1.22 2.81
C ARG A 155 11.79 -0.80 3.82
N ALA A 156 10.64 -1.47 3.89
CA ALA A 156 9.57 -1.04 4.76
C ALA A 156 9.94 -1.29 6.23
N PRO A 157 9.58 -0.40 7.17
CA PRO A 157 9.74 -0.68 8.59
C PRO A 157 8.91 -1.89 9.02
N ASP A 158 9.37 -2.58 10.08
CA ASP A 158 8.66 -3.72 10.63
C ASP A 158 7.21 -3.39 11.01
N GLY A 159 6.29 -4.24 10.56
CA GLY A 159 4.85 -4.07 10.79
C GLY A 159 4.14 -3.24 9.72
N PHE A 160 4.83 -2.74 8.70
CA PHE A 160 4.25 -1.94 7.62
C PHE A 160 4.37 -2.60 6.25
N ILE A 161 3.46 -2.26 5.35
CA ILE A 161 3.54 -2.57 3.92
C ILE A 161 3.18 -1.33 3.12
N PHE A 162 3.96 -1.02 2.08
CA PHE A 162 3.67 0.11 1.20
C PHE A 162 3.11 -0.41 -0.13
N LEU A 163 1.85 -0.08 -0.38
CA LEU A 163 1.10 -0.54 -1.55
C LEU A 163 0.94 0.58 -2.59
N PRO A 164 0.91 0.27 -3.89
CA PRO A 164 0.50 1.19 -4.92
C PRO A 164 -0.88 1.83 -4.65
N PRO A 165 -1.09 3.12 -4.99
CA PRO A 165 -2.35 3.81 -4.69
C PRO A 165 -3.61 3.12 -5.22
N TRP A 166 -3.56 2.47 -6.39
CA TRP A 166 -4.71 1.80 -6.99
C TRP A 166 -5.19 0.57 -6.17
N MET A 167 -4.31 -0.04 -5.37
CA MET A 167 -4.68 -1.17 -4.51
C MET A 167 -5.54 -0.75 -3.32
N PHE A 168 -5.34 0.45 -2.79
CA PHE A 168 -6.21 1.01 -1.74
C PHE A 168 -7.64 1.16 -2.24
N SER A 169 -7.81 1.69 -3.45
CA SER A 169 -9.12 1.80 -4.11
C SER A 169 -9.73 0.43 -4.39
N SER A 170 -8.92 -0.55 -4.80
CA SER A 170 -9.39 -1.91 -5.12
C SER A 170 -9.85 -2.68 -3.88
N LEU A 171 -9.12 -2.59 -2.78
CA LEU A 171 -9.47 -3.24 -1.50
C LEU A 171 -10.48 -2.44 -0.67
N ASN A 172 -10.70 -1.17 -1.03
CA ASN A 172 -11.46 -0.20 -0.25
C ASN A 172 -10.94 -0.04 1.19
N ILE A 173 -9.63 0.15 1.31
CA ILE A 173 -8.92 0.41 2.58
C ILE A 173 -8.34 1.82 2.60
N LYS A 174 -8.01 2.32 3.79
CA LYS A 174 -7.33 3.59 4.05
C LYS A 174 -5.92 3.34 4.57
N GLU A 175 -5.09 4.38 4.53
CA GLU A 175 -3.79 4.31 5.21
C GLU A 175 -3.99 4.01 6.69
N ARG A 176 -3.07 3.23 7.24
CA ARG A 176 -3.09 2.68 8.59
C ARG A 176 -4.13 1.57 8.84
N ASP A 177 -4.91 1.17 7.84
CA ASP A 177 -5.71 -0.05 7.95
C ASP A 177 -4.81 -1.29 8.00
N ILE A 178 -5.29 -2.33 8.66
CA ILE A 178 -4.57 -3.60 8.81
C ILE A 178 -4.91 -4.50 7.63
N VAL A 179 -3.88 -5.09 7.03
CA VAL A 179 -4.01 -6.12 6.00
C VAL A 179 -3.34 -7.40 6.46
N ARG A 180 -3.87 -8.53 5.99
CA ARG A 180 -3.28 -9.85 6.17
C ARG A 180 -2.48 -10.21 4.93
N VAL A 181 -1.20 -10.52 5.11
CA VAL A 181 -0.27 -10.85 4.02
C VAL A 181 0.23 -12.29 4.19
N HIS A 182 0.22 -13.05 3.11
CA HIS A 182 0.77 -14.41 3.11
C HIS A 182 1.29 -14.81 1.72
N LYS A 183 2.25 -15.74 1.69
CA LYS A 183 2.80 -16.29 0.45
C LYS A 183 1.76 -17.13 -0.27
N THR A 184 1.71 -17.03 -1.59
CA THR A 184 0.86 -17.86 -2.44
C THR A 184 1.61 -18.29 -3.70
N ARG A 185 1.16 -19.38 -4.32
CA ARG A 185 1.63 -19.82 -5.64
C ARG A 185 0.52 -19.58 -6.64
N LEU A 186 0.84 -18.87 -7.71
CA LEU A 186 -0.09 -18.57 -8.79
C LEU A 186 0.33 -19.39 -10.01
N SER A 187 -0.66 -19.88 -10.76
CA SER A 187 -0.41 -20.45 -12.08
C SER A 187 -0.13 -19.33 -13.08
N ASP A 188 0.63 -19.65 -14.12
CA ASP A 188 0.91 -18.71 -15.21
C ASP A 188 -0.33 -18.44 -16.07
N ALA A 189 -0.52 -17.18 -16.44
CA ALA A 189 -1.61 -16.78 -17.31
C ALA A 189 -1.27 -17.08 -18.77
N ILE A 190 -2.23 -17.66 -19.49
CA ILE A 190 -2.16 -17.85 -20.94
C ILE A 190 -2.81 -16.68 -21.69
N SER A 191 -3.85 -16.08 -21.09
CA SER A 191 -4.50 -14.90 -21.65
C SER A 191 -5.17 -14.06 -20.58
N VAL A 192 -5.26 -12.76 -20.85
CA VAL A 192 -5.92 -11.78 -20.00
C VAL A 192 -6.83 -10.89 -20.83
N ARG A 193 -8.04 -10.65 -20.33
CA ARG A 193 -8.99 -9.70 -20.93
C ARG A 193 -9.02 -8.43 -20.10
N LEU A 194 -8.57 -7.34 -20.71
CA LEU A 194 -8.51 -6.03 -20.08
C LEU A 194 -9.59 -5.13 -20.67
N ARG A 195 -10.26 -4.36 -19.82
CA ARG A 195 -11.23 -3.35 -20.25
C ARG A 195 -10.75 -1.95 -19.85
N PRO A 196 -10.55 -1.03 -20.80
CA PRO A 196 -10.18 0.34 -20.47
C PRO A 196 -11.35 1.07 -19.82
N THR A 197 -11.06 1.93 -18.85
CA THR A 197 -12.06 2.79 -18.18
C THR A 197 -12.45 3.99 -19.06
N SER A 198 -11.58 4.42 -19.97
CA SER A 198 -11.78 5.55 -20.88
C SER A 198 -11.36 5.21 -22.31
N GLY A 199 -11.93 5.91 -23.29
CA GLY A 199 -11.56 5.75 -24.71
C GLY A 199 -10.20 6.35 -25.08
N SER A 200 -9.50 7.01 -24.16
CA SER A 200 -8.20 7.65 -24.42
C SER A 200 -7.11 6.67 -24.85
N ILE A 201 -7.21 5.40 -24.48
CA ILE A 201 -6.25 4.39 -24.96
C ILE A 201 -6.33 4.20 -26.48
N PHE A 202 -7.49 4.46 -27.09
CA PHE A 202 -7.67 4.24 -28.52
C PHE A 202 -6.96 5.27 -29.41
N SER A 203 -6.44 6.36 -28.83
CA SER A 203 -5.56 7.29 -29.55
C SER A 203 -4.10 6.84 -29.59
N VAL A 204 -3.74 5.77 -28.86
CA VAL A 204 -2.41 5.16 -28.95
C VAL A 204 -2.34 4.32 -30.23
N GLU A 205 -1.30 4.53 -31.05
CA GLU A 205 -1.15 3.88 -32.36
C GLU A 205 -1.10 2.36 -32.26
N ASP A 206 -0.20 1.82 -31.43
CA ASP A 206 -0.07 0.37 -31.18
C ASP A 206 -0.37 0.03 -29.72
N GLN A 207 -1.67 -0.11 -29.44
CA GLN A 207 -2.19 -0.43 -28.10
C GLN A 207 -1.70 -1.77 -27.59
N LYS A 208 -1.54 -2.75 -28.48
CA LYS A 208 -1.16 -4.11 -28.11
C LYS A 208 0.30 -4.14 -27.66
N SER A 209 1.21 -3.60 -28.47
CA SER A 209 2.62 -3.49 -28.12
C SER A 209 2.83 -2.62 -26.88
N PHE A 210 2.06 -1.53 -26.74
CA PHE A 210 2.05 -0.72 -25.53
C PHE A 210 1.70 -1.55 -24.28
N LEU A 211 0.60 -2.30 -24.31
CA LEU A 211 0.18 -3.13 -23.19
C LEU A 211 1.19 -4.24 -22.88
N GLU A 212 1.69 -4.95 -23.89
CA GLU A 212 2.72 -5.99 -23.72
C GLU A 212 3.99 -5.42 -23.08
N LYS A 213 4.46 -4.25 -23.52
CA LYS A 213 5.64 -3.59 -22.94
C LYS A 213 5.41 -3.20 -21.48
N ARG A 214 4.21 -2.72 -21.13
CA ARG A 214 3.93 -2.22 -19.78
C ARG A 214 3.53 -3.30 -18.79
N LEU A 215 2.87 -4.36 -19.23
CA LEU A 215 2.48 -5.48 -18.37
C LEU A 215 3.69 -6.29 -17.87
N LYS A 216 4.86 -6.21 -18.54
CA LYS A 216 6.12 -6.78 -18.01
C LYS A 216 6.51 -6.26 -16.63
N TYR A 217 6.05 -5.06 -16.25
CA TYR A 217 6.30 -4.50 -14.93
C TYR A 217 5.34 -5.01 -13.85
N TYR A 218 4.30 -5.75 -14.25
CA TYR A 218 3.38 -6.45 -13.38
C TYR A 218 3.84 -7.88 -13.20
N SER A 219 3.91 -8.34 -11.95
CA SER A 219 4.28 -9.73 -11.65
C SER A 219 3.07 -10.68 -11.70
N ASN A 220 1.89 -10.15 -11.42
CA ASN A 220 0.63 -10.89 -11.38
C ASN A 220 -0.55 -9.94 -11.59
N LEU A 221 -1.70 -10.52 -11.90
CA LEU A 221 -2.97 -9.80 -11.99
C LEU A 221 -4.01 -10.46 -11.11
N THR A 222 -4.88 -9.65 -10.51
CA THR A 222 -6.09 -10.10 -9.82
C THR A 222 -7.31 -9.64 -10.59
N LYS A 223 -8.24 -10.54 -10.85
CA LYS A 223 -9.52 -10.25 -11.50
C LYS A 223 -10.32 -9.20 -10.71
N ASN A 224 -11.09 -8.40 -11.44
CA ASN A 224 -11.93 -7.31 -10.94
C ASN A 224 -11.17 -6.12 -10.34
N THR A 225 -9.83 -6.13 -10.34
CA THR A 225 -9.04 -4.94 -10.02
C THR A 225 -9.04 -3.97 -11.20
N THR A 226 -8.80 -2.69 -10.90
CA THR A 226 -8.47 -1.67 -11.90
C THR A 226 -7.00 -1.34 -11.75
N ILE A 227 -6.18 -1.82 -12.69
CA ILE A 227 -4.75 -1.52 -12.73
C ILE A 227 -4.51 -0.20 -13.45
N SER A 228 -3.45 0.50 -13.07
CA SER A 228 -3.07 1.79 -13.65
C SER A 228 -1.74 1.65 -14.38
N ILE A 229 -1.74 1.97 -15.68
CA ILE A 229 -0.56 1.94 -16.54
C ILE A 229 -0.26 3.36 -16.97
N LEU A 230 0.91 3.88 -16.56
CA LEU A 230 1.43 5.14 -17.08
C LEU A 230 1.89 4.95 -18.52
N ASP A 231 1.77 5.94 -19.38
CA ASP A 231 2.57 6.07 -20.60
C ASP A 231 3.63 7.13 -20.34
N GLN A 232 4.90 6.75 -20.44
CA GLN A 232 5.99 7.69 -20.15
C GLN A 232 6.17 8.75 -21.24
N ASN A 233 5.81 8.45 -22.48
CA ASN A 233 6.00 9.37 -23.58
C ASN A 233 5.01 10.55 -23.49
N SER A 234 3.75 10.23 -23.16
CA SER A 234 2.69 11.24 -23.04
C SER A 234 2.39 11.67 -21.60
N ASN A 235 3.00 11.01 -20.60
CA ASN A 235 2.73 11.16 -19.18
C ASN A 235 1.24 10.94 -18.80
N ASN A 236 0.50 10.17 -19.61
CA ASN A 236 -0.90 9.85 -19.37
C ASN A 236 -1.05 8.55 -18.59
N VAL A 237 -1.95 8.53 -17.61
CA VAL A 237 -2.29 7.30 -16.87
C VAL A 237 -3.55 6.68 -17.47
N PHE A 238 -3.43 5.44 -17.93
CA PHE A 238 -4.52 4.64 -18.43
C PHE A 238 -4.95 3.60 -17.39
N ASN A 239 -6.26 3.49 -17.16
CA ASN A 239 -6.82 2.55 -16.20
C ASN A 239 -7.50 1.39 -16.94
N PHE A 240 -7.21 0.16 -16.50
CA PHE A 240 -7.76 -1.05 -17.08
C PHE A 240 -8.35 -1.94 -16.01
N LYS A 241 -9.63 -2.28 -16.15
CA LYS A 241 -10.28 -3.31 -15.35
C LYS A 241 -9.86 -4.68 -15.86
N VAL A 242 -9.37 -5.53 -14.97
CA VAL A 242 -9.07 -6.94 -15.27
C VAL A 242 -10.38 -7.72 -15.26
N VAL A 243 -10.87 -8.11 -16.43
CA VAL A 243 -12.20 -8.73 -16.58
C VAL A 243 -12.12 -10.25 -16.47
N ASN A 244 -11.12 -10.86 -17.10
CA ASN A 244 -10.92 -12.30 -17.11
C ASN A 244 -9.42 -12.60 -17.17
N ILE A 245 -9.01 -13.67 -16.50
CA ILE A 245 -7.67 -14.25 -16.54
C ILE A 245 -7.86 -15.74 -16.81
N ALA A 246 -7.20 -16.26 -17.83
CA ALA A 246 -7.16 -17.69 -18.12
C ALA A 246 -5.77 -18.24 -17.86
N THR A 247 -5.73 -19.47 -17.36
CA THR A 247 -4.54 -20.29 -17.17
C THR A 247 -4.70 -21.57 -17.98
N GLU A 248 -3.64 -22.37 -18.12
CA GLU A 248 -3.71 -23.66 -18.84
C GLU A 248 -4.83 -24.57 -18.29
N ASN A 249 -5.00 -24.60 -16.96
CA ASN A 249 -5.90 -25.54 -16.30
C ASN A 249 -7.32 -24.99 -16.08
N LYS A 250 -7.50 -23.67 -16.13
CA LYS A 250 -8.75 -23.02 -15.72
C LYS A 250 -8.95 -21.68 -16.40
N GLU A 251 -10.14 -21.52 -16.96
CA GLU A 251 -10.65 -20.21 -17.37
C GLU A 251 -11.15 -19.42 -16.16
N ASN A 252 -11.02 -18.10 -16.23
CA ASN A 252 -11.64 -17.15 -15.29
C ASN A 252 -11.18 -17.33 -13.84
N VAL A 253 -9.86 -17.41 -13.63
CA VAL A 253 -9.25 -17.50 -12.30
C VAL A 253 -9.30 -16.17 -11.55
N GLU A 254 -9.17 -16.24 -10.22
CA GLU A 254 -9.13 -15.05 -9.36
C GLU A 254 -7.84 -14.25 -9.57
N ALA A 255 -6.71 -14.92 -9.69
CA ALA A 255 -5.41 -14.31 -9.94
C ALA A 255 -4.46 -15.28 -10.67
N ALA A 256 -3.49 -14.73 -11.39
CA ALA A 256 -2.45 -15.50 -12.07
C ALA A 256 -1.14 -14.72 -12.14
N SER A 257 -0.02 -15.44 -12.26
CA SER A 257 1.28 -14.86 -12.59
C SER A 257 1.29 -14.42 -14.05
N ILE A 258 1.90 -13.27 -14.32
CA ILE A 258 2.19 -12.79 -15.68
C ILE A 258 3.67 -12.40 -15.85
N GLN A 259 4.49 -12.66 -14.83
CA GLN A 259 5.88 -12.31 -14.84
C GLN A 259 6.66 -13.28 -15.72
N ASP A 260 7.43 -12.77 -16.67
CA ASP A 260 8.28 -13.58 -17.57
C ASP A 260 7.49 -14.63 -18.37
N VAL A 261 6.21 -14.35 -18.64
CA VAL A 261 5.30 -15.19 -19.42
C VAL A 261 4.78 -14.42 -20.64
N ASP A 262 4.73 -15.08 -21.79
CA ASP A 262 4.10 -14.56 -23.00
C ASP A 262 2.56 -14.67 -22.90
N VAL A 263 1.95 -13.73 -22.18
CA VAL A 263 0.50 -13.69 -21.97
C VAL A 263 -0.22 -13.02 -23.15
N ALA A 264 -1.24 -13.67 -23.70
CA ALA A 264 -2.07 -13.06 -24.74
C ALA A 264 -3.01 -12.00 -24.15
N VAL A 265 -2.91 -10.75 -24.62
CA VAL A 265 -3.75 -9.64 -24.14
C VAL A 265 -4.89 -9.37 -25.10
N ASP A 266 -6.13 -9.46 -24.60
CA ASP A 266 -7.36 -9.12 -25.33
C ASP A 266 -7.96 -7.83 -24.75
N LEU A 267 -7.97 -6.76 -25.56
CA LEU A 267 -8.47 -5.45 -25.16
C LEU A 267 -9.96 -5.33 -25.53
N LEU A 268 -10.79 -5.30 -24.51
CA LEU A 268 -12.25 -5.16 -24.65
C LEU A 268 -12.63 -3.70 -24.94
N PRO A 269 -13.80 -3.45 -25.55
CA PRO A 269 -14.31 -2.08 -25.71
C PRO A 269 -14.61 -1.43 -24.36
N VAL A 270 -14.60 -0.10 -24.34
CA VAL A 270 -15.02 0.70 -23.17
C VAL A 270 -16.46 0.37 -22.82
N GLN A 271 -16.73 0.20 -21.53
CA GLN A 271 -18.09 0.07 -21.04
C GLN A 271 -18.72 1.46 -20.90
N PHE A 272 -19.59 1.82 -21.84
CA PHE A 272 -20.49 2.94 -21.66
C PHE A 272 -21.64 2.46 -20.78
N ASN A 273 -21.79 3.04 -19.60
CA ASN A 273 -23.02 2.85 -18.84
C ASN A 273 -24.12 3.55 -19.63
N SER A 274 -25.03 2.79 -20.21
CA SER A 274 -26.27 3.33 -20.78
C SER A 274 -27.00 4.06 -19.66
N VAL A 275 -27.05 5.39 -19.76
CA VAL A 275 -27.92 6.23 -18.92
C VAL A 275 -29.36 6.00 -19.31
#